data_AF-A0A2P5EIS0-F1
#
_entry.id   AF-A0A2P5EIS0-F1
#
_cell.length_a   1.000
_cell.length_b   1.000
_cell.length_c   1.000
_cell.angle_alpha   90.00
_cell.angle_beta   90.00
_cell.angle_gamma   90.00
#
_symmetry.space_group_name_H-M   'P 1'
#
loop_
_entity.id
_entity.type
_entity.pdbx_description
1 polymer ?
#
loop_
_entity_poly.entity_id
_entity_poly.type
_entity_poly.pdbx_seq_one_letter_code
_entity_poly.pdbx_strand_id
1 'polypeptide(L)'
;MVILSASPSAFSSAISISASSPRVSFANLSSSSSSKLFAVSLRFGTGKKRIACPCFFAMAELVKDKETSSSSSSAIERSPGVPVVASGSASESKEPSHSRAFLNACTEEELLSGIRKEKEAGRLPPNVASGMEELYQNYKNAIFQSEDPKAGEIVFANMAAALDRIFVEVEDPFVFSPYHKALREPFDYYMFGQNYIRPLIDFRYSYVGNISIFNEMEEKLQKGHNIVLISNHQTEADPAVIALLLEATNPHIAENMTYVAGDRVLTDPLCKPFSMGRNLICVYSKKHMYDVPELVELKRRANTRSLKEMALLLRELDLGHKEISRERKLVSSVSLNSDQTCK
;
A
#
# COMPACT_ATOMS: atom_id res chain seq x y z
N MET A 1 9.15 2.06 8.74
CA MET A 1 8.28 3.12 9.31
C MET A 1 6.96 3.06 8.59
N VAL A 2 5.85 3.12 9.33
CA VAL A 2 4.51 2.97 8.76
C VAL A 2 3.60 4.06 9.33
N ILE A 3 2.64 4.52 8.53
CA ILE A 3 1.80 5.69 8.83
C ILE A 3 0.34 5.29 8.61
N LEU A 4 -0.50 5.57 9.60
CA LEU A 4 -1.96 5.52 9.49
C LEU A 4 -2.48 6.95 9.63
N SER A 5 -3.28 7.35 8.66
CA SER A 5 -3.85 8.69 8.58
C SER A 5 -5.38 8.60 8.56
N ALA A 6 -6.06 9.50 9.26
CA ALA A 6 -7.51 9.56 9.34
C ALA A 6 -8.16 10.02 8.01
N SER A 7 -8.41 9.13 7.05
CA SER A 7 -9.13 9.49 5.82
C SER A 7 -10.62 9.76 6.10
N PRO A 8 -11.25 10.79 5.49
CA PRO A 8 -12.71 10.91 5.51
C PRO A 8 -13.31 9.86 4.57
N SER A 9 -13.68 8.70 5.11
CA SER A 9 -14.44 7.70 4.35
C SER A 9 -15.90 8.15 4.25
N ALA A 10 -16.35 8.47 3.03
CA ALA A 10 -17.77 8.45 2.72
C ALA A 10 -18.25 7.00 2.83
N PHE A 11 -19.00 6.69 3.89
CA PHE A 11 -19.65 5.40 4.05
C PHE A 11 -20.65 5.19 2.90
N SER A 12 -20.43 4.16 2.08
CA SER A 12 -21.50 3.58 1.26
C SER A 12 -21.74 2.17 1.78
N SER A 13 -22.83 2.00 2.51
CA SER A 13 -23.25 0.73 3.09
C SER A 13 -23.85 -0.15 2.01
N ALA A 14 -23.17 -1.24 1.65
CA ALA A 14 -23.77 -2.39 1.00
C ALA A 14 -23.32 -3.66 1.72
N ILE A 15 -24.04 -4.01 2.79
CA ILE A 15 -23.88 -5.29 3.49
C ILE A 15 -24.49 -6.38 2.61
N SER A 16 -23.66 -7.29 2.11
CA SER A 16 -24.08 -8.55 1.50
C SER A 16 -23.98 -9.66 2.56
N ILE A 17 -25.10 -10.03 3.18
CA ILE A 17 -25.16 -11.13 4.14
C ILE A 17 -25.15 -12.44 3.34
N SER A 18 -24.05 -13.20 3.41
CA SER A 18 -24.07 -14.63 3.10
C SER A 18 -23.95 -15.42 4.39
N ALA A 19 -25.02 -16.14 4.72
CA ALA A 19 -25.10 -16.95 5.92
C ALA A 19 -24.36 -18.28 5.70
N SER A 20 -23.31 -18.51 6.49
CA SER A 20 -22.84 -19.87 6.78
C SER A 20 -22.56 -19.96 8.28
N SER A 21 -23.27 -20.88 8.94
CA SER A 21 -23.20 -21.09 10.39
C SER A 21 -21.99 -21.94 10.76
N PRO A 22 -21.19 -21.56 11.76
CA PRO A 22 -20.35 -22.53 12.47
C PRO A 22 -21.03 -22.92 13.79
N ARG A 23 -21.36 -24.22 13.90
CA ARG A 23 -21.60 -24.88 15.19
C ARG A 23 -20.26 -24.98 15.93
N VAL A 24 -20.14 -24.36 17.10
CA VAL A 24 -19.12 -24.71 18.08
C VAL A 24 -19.81 -24.91 19.43
N SER A 25 -19.65 -26.11 19.98
CA SER A 25 -20.13 -26.48 21.30
C SER A 25 -19.21 -25.88 22.38
N PHE A 26 -19.82 -25.19 23.34
CA PHE A 26 -19.16 -24.71 24.55
C PHE A 26 -18.95 -25.87 25.53
N ALA A 27 -17.70 -26.11 25.93
CA ALA A 27 -17.39 -26.84 27.15
C ALA A 27 -16.98 -25.81 28.22
N ASN A 28 -17.87 -25.63 29.20
CA ASN A 28 -17.62 -24.90 30.44
C ASN A 28 -16.56 -25.61 31.28
N LEU A 29 -15.53 -24.90 31.71
CA LEU A 29 -14.75 -25.25 32.89
C LEU A 29 -14.41 -23.98 33.66
N SER A 30 -15.20 -23.76 34.71
CA SER A 30 -14.86 -22.87 35.81
C SER A 30 -13.75 -23.51 36.64
N SER A 31 -12.69 -22.75 36.96
CA SER A 31 -12.09 -22.82 38.29
C SER A 31 -11.28 -21.57 38.59
N SER A 32 -11.52 -21.08 39.80
CA SER A 32 -10.90 -19.96 40.48
C SER A 32 -9.47 -20.24 40.89
N SER A 33 -8.58 -19.24 40.80
CA SER A 33 -7.71 -18.94 41.94
C SER A 33 -7.10 -17.55 41.88
N SER A 34 -7.21 -16.90 43.03
CA SER A 34 -6.67 -15.60 43.41
C SER A 34 -5.15 -15.67 43.57
N SER A 35 -4.42 -14.67 43.06
CA SER A 35 -3.09 -14.30 43.59
C SER A 35 -2.73 -12.85 43.28
N LYS A 36 -2.99 -11.99 44.28
CA LYS A 36 -2.13 -10.94 44.82
C LYS A 36 -1.30 -10.07 43.85
N LEU A 37 -1.76 -8.82 43.79
CA LEU A 37 -1.03 -7.60 43.48
C LEU A 37 0.37 -7.55 44.12
N PHE A 38 1.38 -7.23 43.30
CA PHE A 38 2.57 -6.51 43.75
C PHE A 38 2.73 -5.25 42.89
N ALA A 39 2.30 -4.13 43.45
CA ALA A 39 2.60 -2.81 42.93
C ALA A 39 3.99 -2.41 43.42
N VAL A 40 4.98 -2.36 42.52
CA VAL A 40 6.26 -1.70 42.79
C VAL A 40 6.14 -0.26 42.33
N SER A 41 6.02 0.65 43.28
CA SER A 41 6.04 2.09 43.07
C SER A 41 7.48 2.57 42.94
N LEU A 42 7.91 2.95 41.74
CA LEU A 42 9.15 3.69 41.54
C LEU A 42 8.83 5.18 41.40
N ARG A 43 9.04 5.91 42.49
CA ARG A 43 9.12 7.38 42.49
C ARG A 43 10.42 7.78 41.80
N PHE A 44 10.33 8.48 40.66
CA PHE A 44 11.44 9.28 40.17
C PHE A 44 11.15 10.76 40.40
N GLY A 45 12.03 11.35 41.20
CA GLY A 45 11.99 12.74 41.61
C GLY A 45 12.18 13.72 40.46
N THR A 46 11.68 14.92 40.71
CA THR A 46 11.81 16.12 39.90
C THR A 46 13.28 16.52 39.73
N GLY A 47 13.82 16.37 38.53
CA GLY A 47 15.16 16.82 38.16
C GLY A 47 15.16 17.50 36.79
N LYS A 48 15.13 18.83 36.76
CA LYS A 48 15.37 19.62 35.56
C LYS A 48 16.82 19.39 35.08
N LYS A 49 17.01 18.71 33.95
CA LYS A 49 18.21 18.85 33.11
C LYS A 49 17.78 18.99 31.66
N ARG A 50 18.04 20.17 31.09
CA ARG A 50 17.91 20.45 29.67
C ARG A 50 19.03 19.73 28.93
N ILE A 51 18.69 18.78 28.06
CA ILE A 51 19.59 18.28 27.02
C ILE A 51 18.95 18.71 25.71
N ALA A 52 19.56 19.71 25.07
CA ALA A 52 19.16 20.20 23.75
C ALA A 52 19.72 19.25 22.69
N CYS A 53 18.84 18.63 21.90
CA CYS A 53 19.18 17.89 20.69
C CYS A 53 18.84 18.76 19.47
N PRO A 54 19.78 19.08 18.56
CA PRO A 54 19.61 20.13 17.56
C PRO A 54 19.00 19.60 16.25
N CYS A 55 17.86 18.88 16.31
CA CYS A 55 17.28 18.27 15.11
C CYS A 55 15.81 18.63 14.82
N PHE A 56 15.19 19.55 15.56
CA PHE A 56 13.75 19.84 15.41
C PHE A 56 13.38 21.22 14.84
N PHE A 57 14.34 21.99 14.30
CA PHE A 57 14.07 23.34 13.77
C PHE A 57 14.31 23.54 12.26
N ALA A 58 14.34 22.47 11.45
CA ALA A 58 14.68 22.57 10.02
C ALA A 58 13.59 22.10 9.05
N MET A 59 12.30 22.34 9.36
CA MET A 59 11.18 22.05 8.44
C MET A 59 10.20 23.21 8.25
N ALA A 60 10.52 24.41 8.74
CA ALA A 60 9.63 25.57 8.70
C ALA A 60 9.98 26.62 7.64
N GLU A 61 11.00 26.42 6.80
CA GLU A 61 11.52 27.49 5.93
C GLU A 61 11.78 27.05 4.49
N LEU A 62 10.78 26.50 3.81
CA LEU A 62 10.81 26.33 2.34
C LEU A 62 9.40 26.45 1.73
N VAL A 63 8.82 27.65 1.84
CA VAL A 63 7.78 28.15 0.92
C VAL A 63 8.00 29.64 0.75
N LYS A 64 8.69 30.03 -0.33
CA LYS A 64 8.57 31.35 -0.95
C LYS A 64 8.70 31.18 -2.46
N ASP A 65 7.58 31.36 -3.13
CA ASP A 65 7.50 31.40 -4.58
C ASP A 65 8.17 32.66 -5.14
N LYS A 66 8.69 32.55 -6.36
CA LYS A 66 8.89 33.70 -7.24
C LYS A 66 8.59 33.28 -8.67
N GLU A 67 7.38 33.62 -9.11
CA GLU A 67 7.03 33.74 -10.52
C GLU A 67 7.85 34.88 -11.14
N THR A 68 8.38 34.64 -12.34
CA THR A 68 8.65 35.71 -13.31
C THR A 68 8.32 35.19 -14.70
N SER A 69 7.23 35.74 -15.23
CA SER A 69 6.87 35.82 -16.62
C SER A 69 7.95 36.52 -17.45
N SER A 70 8.26 35.97 -18.62
CA SER A 70 8.78 36.77 -19.72
C SER A 70 8.23 36.23 -21.04
N SER A 71 7.41 37.07 -21.64
CA SER A 71 6.81 36.99 -22.96
C SER A 71 7.87 37.31 -24.01
N SER A 72 7.97 36.51 -25.07
CA SER A 72 8.52 37.00 -26.34
C SER A 72 7.69 36.43 -27.50
N SER A 73 6.86 37.32 -28.02
CA SER A 73 6.13 37.25 -29.27
C SER A 73 7.06 37.28 -30.49
N SER A 74 6.77 36.48 -31.51
CA SER A 74 7.02 36.85 -32.91
C SER A 74 5.96 36.22 -33.80
N ALA A 75 5.33 37.06 -34.61
CA ALA A 75 4.13 36.79 -35.37
C ALA A 75 4.42 36.75 -36.88
N ILE A 76 3.60 35.94 -37.58
CA ILE A 76 3.08 36.11 -38.95
C ILE A 76 4.04 35.85 -40.13
N GLU A 77 3.69 34.86 -40.97
CA GLU A 77 3.18 35.10 -42.33
C GLU A 77 2.41 33.87 -42.90
N ARG A 78 1.34 34.13 -43.65
CA ARG A 78 0.40 33.16 -44.23
C ARG A 78 0.44 33.19 -45.77
N SER A 79 0.41 31.97 -46.34
CA SER A 79 -0.30 31.53 -47.57
C SER A 79 0.23 31.90 -48.97
N PRO A 80 -0.19 31.22 -50.10
CA PRO A 80 -1.10 30.05 -50.25
C PRO A 80 -0.68 28.92 -51.24
N GLY A 81 -1.30 27.73 -51.09
CA GLY A 81 -1.93 26.95 -52.17
C GLY A 81 -1.08 25.94 -53.00
N VAL A 82 -1.42 24.64 -52.92
CA VAL A 82 -1.85 23.71 -54.01
C VAL A 82 -2.19 22.33 -53.37
N PRO A 83 -3.29 21.65 -53.74
CA PRO A 83 -3.77 20.43 -53.09
C PRO A 83 -3.24 19.15 -53.77
N VAL A 84 -2.84 18.13 -53.01
CA VAL A 84 -2.58 16.79 -53.56
C VAL A 84 -2.99 15.68 -52.57
N VAL A 85 -4.13 15.06 -52.89
CA VAL A 85 -4.45 13.63 -52.89
C VAL A 85 -4.29 12.81 -51.59
N ALA A 86 -5.45 12.35 -51.11
CA ALA A 86 -5.63 11.27 -50.17
C ALA A 86 -4.97 9.97 -50.65
N SER A 87 -4.16 9.36 -49.79
CA SER A 87 -3.89 7.92 -49.86
C SER A 87 -3.97 7.37 -48.44
N GLY A 88 -5.00 6.57 -48.21
CA GLY A 88 -5.17 5.84 -46.98
C GLY A 88 -4.05 4.84 -46.79
N SER A 89 -3.46 4.85 -45.60
CA SER A 89 -3.06 3.61 -44.95
C SER A 89 -3.27 3.81 -43.46
N ALA A 90 -4.47 3.47 -43.01
CA ALA A 90 -4.68 3.08 -41.62
C ALA A 90 -3.89 1.78 -41.43
N SER A 91 -2.57 1.92 -41.25
CA SER A 91 -1.80 0.93 -40.52
C SER A 91 -2.08 1.23 -39.06
N GLU A 92 -3.20 0.71 -38.57
CA GLU A 92 -3.35 0.45 -37.15
C GLU A 92 -2.14 -0.40 -36.76
N SER A 93 -1.13 0.24 -36.17
CA SER A 93 -0.14 -0.42 -35.36
C SER A 93 -0.91 -1.09 -34.23
N LYS A 94 -1.32 -2.34 -34.44
CA LYS A 94 -1.77 -3.21 -33.38
C LYS A 94 -0.58 -3.40 -32.45
N GLU A 95 -0.47 -2.51 -31.47
CA GLU A 95 0.13 -2.79 -30.17
C GLU A 95 -0.24 -4.25 -29.83
N PRO A 96 0.71 -5.17 -29.69
CA PRO A 96 0.38 -6.54 -29.37
C PRO A 96 -0.28 -6.51 -28.00
N SER A 97 -1.58 -6.80 -27.96
CA SER A 97 -2.34 -6.94 -26.72
C SER A 97 -1.58 -7.83 -25.74
N HIS A 98 -1.46 -7.42 -24.49
CA HIS A 98 -0.80 -8.18 -23.42
C HIS A 98 -1.10 -9.68 -23.52
N SER A 99 -0.02 -10.48 -23.59
CA SER A 99 -0.14 -11.94 -23.74
C SER A 99 -0.61 -12.55 -22.43
N ARG A 100 -1.84 -13.07 -22.42
CA ARG A 100 -2.41 -13.80 -21.28
C ARG A 100 -1.92 -15.25 -21.21
N ALA A 101 -0.69 -15.52 -21.65
CA ALA A 101 -0.14 -16.87 -21.74
C ALA A 101 -0.16 -17.60 -20.39
N PHE A 102 0.09 -16.88 -19.29
CA PHE A 102 0.11 -17.44 -17.94
C PHE A 102 -1.29 -17.74 -17.40
N LEU A 103 -2.28 -16.87 -17.67
CA LEU A 103 -3.67 -17.10 -17.26
C LEU A 103 -4.38 -18.19 -18.09
N ASN A 104 -3.93 -18.41 -19.32
CA ASN A 104 -4.47 -19.44 -20.21
C ASN A 104 -3.86 -20.83 -19.98
N ALA A 105 -2.82 -20.93 -19.15
CA ALA A 105 -2.26 -22.23 -18.79
C ALA A 105 -3.29 -23.04 -17.98
N CYS A 106 -3.34 -24.34 -18.21
CA CYS A 106 -4.17 -25.30 -17.48
C CYS A 106 -3.33 -26.30 -16.67
N THR A 107 -2.02 -26.33 -16.91
CA THR A 107 -1.07 -27.24 -16.24
C THR A 107 0.21 -26.53 -15.82
N GLU A 108 0.91 -27.10 -14.85
CA GLU A 108 2.24 -26.60 -14.42
C GLU A 108 3.24 -26.57 -15.58
N GLU A 109 3.24 -27.60 -16.42
CA GLU A 109 4.14 -27.66 -17.58
C GLU A 109 3.87 -26.52 -18.56
N GLU A 110 2.60 -26.23 -18.85
CA GLU A 110 2.21 -25.10 -19.69
C GLU A 110 2.65 -23.77 -19.09
N LEU A 111 2.45 -23.57 -17.79
CA LEU A 111 2.85 -22.34 -17.09
C LEU A 111 4.36 -22.09 -17.18
N LEU A 112 5.18 -23.11 -16.89
CA LEU A 112 6.63 -23.04 -16.99
C LEU A 112 7.11 -22.93 -18.45
N SER A 113 6.41 -23.58 -19.39
CA SER A 113 6.69 -23.40 -20.82
C SER A 113 6.40 -21.97 -21.28
N GLY A 114 5.42 -21.29 -20.67
CA GLY A 114 5.09 -19.89 -20.93
C GLY A 114 6.28 -18.97 -20.65
N ILE A 115 6.98 -19.18 -19.53
CA ILE A 115 8.20 -18.42 -19.19
C ILE A 115 9.25 -18.58 -20.29
N ARG A 116 9.52 -19.83 -20.73
CA ARG A 116 10.51 -20.12 -21.77
C ARG A 116 10.12 -19.48 -23.11
N LYS A 117 8.85 -19.59 -23.51
CA LYS A 117 8.35 -19.00 -24.76
C LYS A 117 8.48 -17.49 -24.79
N GLU A 118 8.10 -16.79 -23.72
CA GLU A 118 8.19 -15.32 -23.67
C GLU A 118 9.65 -14.84 -23.56
N LYS A 119 10.53 -15.64 -22.94
CA LYS A 119 11.99 -15.42 -22.95
C LYS A 119 12.58 -15.58 -24.36
N GLU A 120 12.25 -16.67 -25.06
CA GLU A 120 12.70 -16.93 -26.44
C GLU A 120 12.17 -15.89 -27.42
N ALA A 121 10.95 -15.39 -27.21
CA ALA A 121 10.36 -14.29 -27.96
C ALA A 121 11.00 -12.91 -27.66
N GLY A 122 11.92 -12.83 -26.69
CA GLY A 122 12.60 -11.59 -26.30
C GLY A 122 11.73 -10.60 -25.51
N ARG A 123 10.53 -10.99 -25.10
CA ARG A 123 9.60 -10.15 -24.31
C ARG A 123 9.88 -10.23 -22.81
N LEU A 124 10.54 -11.28 -22.36
CA LEU A 124 10.91 -11.48 -20.96
C LEU A 124 12.45 -11.51 -20.78
N PRO A 125 13.04 -10.55 -20.05
CA PRO A 125 14.48 -10.53 -19.80
C PRO A 125 14.98 -11.82 -19.12
N PRO A 126 16.16 -12.36 -19.49
CA PRO A 126 16.64 -13.65 -18.96
C PRO A 126 16.76 -13.71 -17.44
N ASN A 127 17.12 -12.60 -16.80
CA ASN A 127 17.21 -12.50 -15.34
C ASN A 127 15.83 -12.57 -14.68
N VAL A 128 14.81 -11.92 -15.26
CA VAL A 128 13.43 -11.97 -14.75
C VAL A 128 12.83 -13.36 -14.97
N ALA A 129 13.05 -13.96 -16.14
CA ALA A 129 12.63 -15.34 -16.43
C ALA A 129 13.19 -16.34 -15.40
N SER A 130 14.48 -16.24 -15.10
CA SER A 130 15.13 -17.11 -14.10
C SER A 130 14.54 -16.87 -12.70
N GLY A 131 14.29 -15.61 -12.33
CA GLY A 131 13.65 -15.27 -11.07
C GLY A 131 12.20 -15.74 -10.97
N MET A 132 11.45 -15.77 -12.07
CA MET A 132 10.09 -16.33 -12.14
C MET A 132 10.08 -17.86 -11.91
N GLU A 133 11.03 -18.58 -12.50
CA GLU A 133 11.19 -20.02 -12.27
C GLU A 133 11.59 -20.31 -10.82
N GLU A 134 12.55 -19.57 -10.28
CA GLU A 134 12.97 -19.67 -8.88
C GLU A 134 11.81 -19.37 -7.92
N LEU A 135 11.06 -18.29 -8.15
CA LEU A 135 9.90 -17.91 -7.37
C LEU A 135 8.85 -19.02 -7.38
N TYR A 136 8.56 -19.59 -8.55
CA TYR A 136 7.62 -20.71 -8.69
C TYR A 136 8.03 -21.90 -7.83
N GLN A 137 9.29 -22.34 -7.95
CA GLN A 137 9.75 -23.53 -7.22
C GLN A 137 9.78 -23.29 -5.71
N ASN A 138 10.26 -22.13 -5.27
CA ASN A 138 10.31 -21.80 -3.84
C ASN A 138 8.91 -21.69 -3.24
N TYR A 139 7.98 -21.01 -3.92
CA TYR A 139 6.59 -20.89 -3.48
C TYR A 139 5.92 -22.27 -3.43
N LYS A 140 6.05 -23.07 -4.49
CA LYS A 140 5.54 -24.44 -4.54
C LYS A 140 6.05 -25.26 -3.36
N ASN A 141 7.36 -25.30 -3.15
CA ASN A 141 7.95 -26.06 -2.06
C ASN A 141 7.41 -25.63 -0.69
N ALA A 142 7.29 -24.32 -0.44
CA ALA A 142 6.76 -23.79 0.82
C ALA A 142 5.30 -24.20 1.06
N ILE A 143 4.43 -24.12 0.04
CA ILE A 143 3.02 -24.50 0.18
C ILE A 143 2.85 -26.01 0.34
N PHE A 144 3.64 -26.83 -0.34
CA PHE A 144 3.58 -28.28 -0.14
C PHE A 144 4.10 -28.69 1.26
N GLN A 145 5.06 -27.95 1.81
CA GLN A 145 5.56 -28.16 3.17
C GLN A 145 4.54 -27.79 4.27
N SER A 146 3.54 -26.96 3.97
CA SER A 146 2.47 -26.65 4.94
C SER A 146 1.43 -27.75 5.09
N GLU A 147 1.52 -28.82 4.28
CA GLU A 147 0.59 -29.96 4.26
C GLU A 147 -0.88 -29.58 3.99
N ASP A 148 -1.12 -28.45 3.31
CA ASP A 148 -2.46 -28.05 2.90
C ASP A 148 -3.01 -29.04 1.85
N PRO A 149 -4.19 -29.65 2.06
CA PRO A 149 -4.77 -30.59 1.09
C PRO A 149 -5.07 -29.97 -0.28
N LYS A 150 -5.13 -28.63 -0.37
CA LYS A 150 -5.33 -27.87 -1.61
C LYS A 150 -4.04 -27.23 -2.14
N ALA A 151 -2.87 -27.64 -1.65
CA ALA A 151 -1.57 -27.08 -2.03
C ALA A 151 -1.39 -26.94 -3.55
N GLY A 152 -1.76 -27.98 -4.32
CA GLY A 152 -1.67 -27.95 -5.78
C GLY A 152 -2.53 -26.85 -6.43
N GLU A 153 -3.78 -26.71 -6.01
CA GLU A 153 -4.71 -25.67 -6.51
C GLU A 153 -4.22 -24.27 -6.14
N ILE A 154 -3.76 -24.10 -4.89
CA ILE A 154 -3.25 -22.82 -4.37
C ILE A 154 -2.01 -22.39 -5.15
N VAL A 155 -1.04 -23.30 -5.32
CA VAL A 155 0.20 -23.02 -6.06
C VAL A 155 -0.13 -22.62 -7.49
N PHE A 156 -0.98 -23.39 -8.17
CA PHE A 156 -1.31 -23.12 -9.56
C PHE A 156 -2.02 -21.76 -9.72
N ALA A 157 -3.08 -21.50 -8.97
CA ALA A 157 -3.86 -20.27 -9.08
C ALA A 157 -3.04 -19.03 -8.74
N ASN A 158 -2.30 -19.05 -7.62
CA ASN A 158 -1.52 -17.90 -7.17
C ASN A 158 -0.32 -17.64 -8.08
N MET A 159 0.37 -18.68 -8.55
CA MET A 159 1.52 -18.50 -9.45
C MET A 159 1.09 -18.09 -10.86
N ALA A 160 -0.02 -18.62 -11.39
CA ALA A 160 -0.53 -18.17 -12.69
C ALA A 160 -0.82 -16.66 -12.68
N ALA A 161 -1.52 -16.18 -11.64
CA ALA A 161 -1.79 -14.76 -11.47
C ALA A 161 -0.50 -13.95 -11.23
N ALA A 162 0.41 -14.42 -10.38
CA ALA A 162 1.65 -13.69 -10.08
C ALA A 162 2.54 -13.55 -11.31
N LEU A 163 2.76 -14.64 -12.06
CA LEU A 163 3.58 -14.62 -13.26
C LEU A 163 2.98 -13.72 -14.36
N ASP A 164 1.65 -13.76 -14.53
CA ASP A 164 0.94 -12.86 -15.44
C ASP A 164 1.16 -11.38 -15.07
N ARG A 165 0.96 -11.02 -13.80
CA ARG A 165 1.14 -9.63 -13.33
C ARG A 165 2.60 -9.17 -13.39
N ILE A 166 3.56 -10.05 -13.08
CA ILE A 166 4.99 -9.76 -13.26
C ILE A 166 5.31 -9.50 -14.73
N PHE A 167 4.71 -10.27 -15.64
CA PHE A 167 4.92 -10.09 -17.06
C PHE A 167 4.34 -8.77 -17.56
N VAL A 168 3.14 -8.37 -17.10
CA VAL A 168 2.61 -7.01 -17.35
C VAL A 168 3.63 -5.95 -16.94
N GLU A 169 4.25 -6.07 -15.76
CA GLU A 169 5.24 -5.11 -15.26
C GLU A 169 6.54 -5.06 -16.06
N VAL A 170 6.85 -6.11 -16.82
CA VAL A 170 7.98 -6.12 -17.76
C VAL A 170 7.61 -5.41 -19.06
N GLU A 171 6.39 -5.61 -19.56
CA GLU A 171 5.90 -5.01 -20.81
C GLU A 171 5.59 -3.52 -20.66
N ASP A 172 4.93 -3.15 -19.57
CA ASP A 172 4.54 -1.78 -19.26
C ASP A 172 4.82 -1.48 -17.76
N PRO A 173 6.07 -1.11 -17.42
CA PRO A 173 6.48 -0.93 -16.03
C PRO A 173 5.71 0.19 -15.33
N PHE A 174 4.97 -0.15 -14.27
CA PHE A 174 4.29 0.84 -13.44
C PHE A 174 5.27 1.84 -12.78
N VAL A 175 4.93 3.13 -12.80
CA VAL A 175 5.74 4.18 -12.17
C VAL A 175 5.06 4.67 -10.90
N PHE A 176 5.68 4.40 -9.75
CA PHE A 176 5.17 4.84 -8.46
C PHE A 176 5.25 6.37 -8.29
N SER A 177 4.13 6.97 -7.90
CA SER A 177 4.06 8.36 -7.43
C SER A 177 4.71 8.51 -6.04
N PRO A 178 5.09 9.74 -5.63
CA PRO A 178 5.67 9.99 -4.30
C PRO A 178 4.78 9.49 -3.14
N TYR A 179 3.46 9.67 -3.28
CA TYR A 179 2.44 8.95 -2.52
C TYR A 179 1.63 8.09 -3.49
N HIS A 180 1.65 6.78 -3.27
CA HIS A 180 0.94 5.79 -4.06
C HIS A 180 -0.24 5.25 -3.25
N LYS A 181 -1.43 5.23 -3.86
CA LYS A 181 -2.62 4.60 -3.27
C LYS A 181 -2.76 3.19 -3.83
N ALA A 182 -3.15 2.24 -2.98
CA ALA A 182 -3.36 0.86 -3.38
C ALA A 182 -4.32 0.77 -4.58
N LEU A 183 -3.92 0.05 -5.64
CA LEU A 183 -4.76 -0.19 -6.80
C LEU A 183 -5.74 -1.32 -6.50
N ARG A 184 -7.04 -1.01 -6.53
CA ARG A 184 -8.13 -1.96 -6.25
C ARG A 184 -8.92 -2.34 -7.51
N GLU A 185 -8.84 -1.55 -8.56
CA GLU A 185 -9.59 -1.72 -9.82
C GLU A 185 -8.71 -1.36 -11.02
N PRO A 186 -8.93 -1.96 -12.21
CA PRO A 186 -9.86 -3.05 -12.51
C PRO A 186 -9.37 -4.43 -12.03
N PHE A 187 -8.14 -4.49 -11.50
CA PHE A 187 -7.57 -5.66 -10.86
C PHE A 187 -7.22 -5.29 -9.42
N ASP A 188 -7.70 -6.05 -8.46
CA ASP A 188 -7.45 -5.80 -7.05
C ASP A 188 -6.07 -6.33 -6.63
N TYR A 189 -5.04 -5.48 -6.75
CA TYR A 189 -3.67 -5.82 -6.38
C TYR A 189 -3.51 -6.03 -4.86
N TYR A 190 -4.37 -5.41 -4.04
CA TYR A 190 -4.36 -5.65 -2.60
C TYR A 190 -4.78 -7.08 -2.31
N MET A 191 -5.95 -7.51 -2.82
CA MET A 191 -6.45 -8.87 -2.61
C MET A 191 -5.56 -9.92 -3.27
N PHE A 192 -5.00 -9.63 -4.44
CA PHE A 192 -3.97 -10.46 -5.06
C PHE A 192 -2.80 -10.71 -4.10
N GLY A 193 -2.24 -9.66 -3.50
CA GLY A 193 -1.15 -9.81 -2.54
C GLY A 193 -1.55 -10.53 -1.25
N GLN A 194 -2.74 -10.26 -0.72
CA GLN A 194 -3.27 -10.98 0.45
C GLN A 194 -3.40 -12.49 0.16
N ASN A 195 -4.01 -12.85 -0.97
CA ASN A 195 -4.23 -14.25 -1.36
C ASN A 195 -2.93 -14.99 -1.64
N TYR A 196 -1.93 -14.30 -2.21
CA TYR A 196 -0.61 -14.87 -2.45
C TYR A 196 0.13 -15.19 -1.16
N ILE A 197 0.11 -14.30 -0.16
CA ILE A 197 0.87 -14.46 1.08
C ILE A 197 0.14 -15.31 2.12
N ARG A 198 -1.19 -15.31 2.14
CA ARG A 198 -2.01 -16.05 3.12
C ARG A 198 -1.58 -17.50 3.37
N PRO A 199 -1.36 -18.35 2.36
CA PRO A 199 -1.02 -19.76 2.59
C PRO A 199 0.42 -19.97 3.08
N LEU A 200 1.26 -18.93 3.11
CA LEU A 200 2.61 -18.95 3.69
C LEU A 200 2.60 -18.64 5.20
N ILE A 201 1.47 -18.20 5.76
CA ILE A 201 1.35 -17.88 7.18
C ILE A 201 0.75 -19.07 7.92
N ASP A 202 1.51 -19.59 8.88
CA ASP A 202 0.96 -20.50 9.88
C ASP A 202 0.21 -19.69 10.94
N PHE A 203 -1.08 -19.43 10.68
CA PHE A 203 -1.94 -18.66 11.60
C PHE A 203 -2.09 -19.31 12.97
N ARG A 204 -1.93 -20.64 13.08
CA ARG A 204 -2.07 -21.35 14.36
C ARG A 204 -0.93 -21.04 15.31
N TYR A 205 0.26 -20.81 14.76
CA TYR A 205 1.49 -20.49 15.51
C TYR A 205 1.90 -19.01 15.38
N SER A 206 1.04 -18.18 14.79
CA SER A 206 1.22 -16.73 14.72
C SER A 206 0.47 -16.03 15.86
N TYR A 207 0.98 -14.88 16.30
CA TYR A 207 0.41 -14.15 17.44
C TYR A 207 0.40 -12.64 17.18
N VAL A 208 -0.67 -11.99 17.64
CA VAL A 208 -0.74 -10.53 17.73
C VAL A 208 -0.69 -10.13 19.21
N GLY A 209 0.40 -9.48 19.61
CA GLY A 209 0.53 -8.94 20.96
C GLY A 209 -0.27 -7.65 21.12
N ASN A 210 -0.86 -7.46 22.32
CA ASN A 210 -1.52 -6.22 22.72
C ASN A 210 -2.62 -5.73 21.74
N ILE A 211 -3.49 -6.64 21.28
CA ILE A 211 -4.53 -6.35 20.28
C ILE A 211 -5.41 -5.13 20.64
N SER A 212 -5.65 -4.89 21.93
CA SER A 212 -6.43 -3.73 22.42
C SER A 212 -5.84 -2.38 22.00
N ILE A 213 -4.52 -2.30 21.78
CA ILE A 213 -3.86 -1.08 21.32
C ILE A 213 -4.29 -0.74 19.89
N PHE A 214 -4.51 -1.73 19.02
CA PHE A 214 -5.00 -1.48 17.66
C PHE A 214 -6.43 -0.90 17.66
N ASN A 215 -7.27 -1.32 18.61
CA ASN A 215 -8.59 -0.71 18.80
C ASN A 215 -8.47 0.76 19.25
N GLU A 216 -7.58 1.05 20.20
CA GLU A 216 -7.30 2.43 20.63
C GLU A 216 -6.74 3.29 19.48
N MET A 217 -5.92 2.69 18.60
CA MET A 217 -5.43 3.34 17.39
C MET A 217 -6.59 3.72 16.46
N GLU A 218 -7.54 2.82 16.21
CA GLU A 218 -8.72 3.15 15.40
C GLU A 218 -9.56 4.28 16.02
N GLU A 219 -9.78 4.26 17.33
CA GLU A 219 -10.47 5.37 18.02
C GLU A 219 -9.76 6.72 17.85
N LYS A 220 -8.42 6.73 17.89
CA LYS A 220 -7.62 7.94 17.68
C LYS A 220 -7.69 8.40 16.22
N LEU A 221 -7.65 7.47 15.26
CA LEU A 221 -7.83 7.78 13.85
C LEU A 221 -9.22 8.39 13.60
N GLN A 222 -10.27 7.85 14.21
CA GLN A 222 -11.63 8.43 14.11
C GLN A 222 -11.74 9.85 14.68
N LYS A 223 -10.87 10.21 15.63
CA LYS A 223 -10.76 11.58 16.20
C LYS A 223 -9.86 12.50 15.38
N GLY A 224 -9.43 12.08 14.19
CA GLY A 224 -8.58 12.86 13.30
C GLY A 224 -7.09 12.85 13.68
N HIS A 225 -6.66 12.02 14.62
CA HIS A 225 -5.25 11.92 14.96
C HIS A 225 -4.49 11.11 13.90
N ASN A 226 -3.23 11.46 13.68
CA ASN A 226 -2.31 10.64 12.90
C ASN A 226 -1.56 9.66 13.81
N ILE A 227 -1.29 8.46 13.29
CA ILE A 227 -0.54 7.43 14.02
C ILE A 227 0.65 7.00 13.18
N VAL A 228 1.83 7.02 13.78
CA VAL A 228 3.06 6.53 13.17
C VAL A 228 3.53 5.30 13.93
N LEU A 229 3.65 4.18 13.22
CA LEU A 229 4.20 2.94 13.73
C LEU A 229 5.70 2.89 13.43
N ILE A 230 6.49 2.92 14.50
CA ILE A 230 7.94 2.74 14.44
C ILE A 230 8.22 1.25 14.58
N SER A 231 8.28 0.58 13.42
CA SER A 231 8.46 -0.86 13.31
C SER A 231 9.88 -1.21 12.87
N ASN A 232 10.34 -2.40 13.25
CA ASN A 232 11.38 -3.11 12.51
C ASN A 232 10.86 -3.52 11.11
N HIS A 233 11.75 -4.07 10.30
CA HIS A 233 11.45 -4.62 8.98
C HIS A 233 12.22 -5.93 8.82
N GLN A 234 11.55 -6.98 8.36
CA GLN A 234 12.14 -8.31 8.18
C GLN A 234 12.06 -8.78 6.73
N THR A 235 10.92 -8.58 6.09
CA THR A 235 10.65 -9.08 4.75
C THR A 235 9.89 -8.07 3.90
N GLU A 236 10.01 -8.20 2.60
CA GLU A 236 9.29 -7.44 1.60
C GLU A 236 7.77 -7.70 1.67
N ALA A 237 7.37 -8.84 2.26
CA ALA A 237 5.99 -9.22 2.51
C ALA A 237 5.41 -8.68 3.83
N ASP A 238 6.19 -7.95 4.64
CA ASP A 238 5.73 -7.38 5.92
C ASP A 238 4.36 -6.66 5.80
N PRO A 239 4.08 -5.84 4.76
CA PRO A 239 2.76 -5.22 4.60
C PRO A 239 1.60 -6.21 4.49
N ALA A 240 1.81 -7.33 3.81
CA ALA A 240 0.79 -8.38 3.66
C ALA A 240 0.61 -9.16 4.96
N VAL A 241 1.72 -9.51 5.64
CA VAL A 241 1.68 -10.22 6.92
C VAL A 241 0.95 -9.39 7.97
N ILE A 242 1.27 -8.10 8.10
CA ILE A 242 0.59 -7.18 9.04
C ILE A 242 -0.91 -7.13 8.73
N ALA A 243 -1.27 -6.95 7.45
CA ALA A 243 -2.68 -6.89 7.05
C ALA A 243 -3.41 -8.20 7.33
N LEU A 244 -2.83 -9.36 6.99
CA LEU A 244 -3.41 -10.69 7.21
C LEU A 244 -3.62 -11.00 8.70
N LEU A 245 -2.70 -10.59 9.58
CA LEU A 245 -2.84 -10.81 11.02
C LEU A 245 -3.89 -9.89 11.68
N LEU A 246 -4.25 -8.79 11.04
CA LEU A 246 -5.20 -7.79 11.55
C LEU A 246 -6.55 -7.78 10.82
N GLU A 247 -6.70 -8.47 9.69
CA GLU A 247 -7.90 -8.35 8.83
C GLU A 247 -9.21 -8.73 9.53
N ALA A 248 -9.17 -9.66 10.48
CA ALA A 248 -10.37 -10.14 11.17
C ALA A 248 -10.82 -9.19 12.29
N THR A 249 -9.89 -8.45 12.91
CA THR A 249 -10.17 -7.61 14.09
C THR A 249 -10.11 -6.12 13.79
N ASN A 250 -9.23 -5.71 12.87
CA ASN A 250 -8.92 -4.33 12.54
C ASN A 250 -8.79 -4.14 11.01
N PRO A 251 -9.86 -4.47 10.23
CA PRO A 251 -9.81 -4.40 8.76
C PRO A 251 -9.51 -2.99 8.24
N HIS A 252 -9.96 -1.94 8.95
CA HIS A 252 -9.65 -0.58 8.58
C HIS A 252 -8.13 -0.32 8.60
N ILE A 253 -7.44 -0.80 9.64
CA ILE A 253 -5.97 -0.72 9.71
C ILE A 253 -5.33 -1.58 8.62
N ALA A 254 -5.80 -2.81 8.41
CA ALA A 254 -5.24 -3.73 7.42
C ALA A 254 -5.22 -3.14 5.99
N GLU A 255 -6.28 -2.43 5.60
CA GLU A 255 -6.44 -1.88 4.25
C GLU A 255 -5.87 -0.47 4.07
N ASN A 256 -5.87 0.37 5.11
CA ASN A 256 -5.55 1.81 5.00
C ASN A 256 -4.16 2.19 5.50
N MET A 257 -3.37 1.22 5.98
CA MET A 257 -2.00 1.45 6.40
C MET A 257 -1.11 1.89 5.23
N THR A 258 -0.36 2.98 5.44
CA THR A 258 0.58 3.55 4.45
C THR A 258 2.02 3.24 4.83
N TYR A 259 2.74 2.53 3.97
CA TYR A 259 4.10 2.05 4.22
C TYR A 259 5.13 2.98 3.60
N VAL A 260 6.16 3.36 4.36
CA VAL A 260 7.32 4.05 3.79
C VAL A 260 8.21 2.97 3.16
N ALA A 261 8.22 2.91 1.83
CA ALA A 261 8.83 1.83 1.05
C ALA A 261 9.72 2.37 -0.07
N GLY A 262 10.66 1.54 -0.52
CA GLY A 262 11.75 1.99 -1.37
C GLY A 262 12.53 0.90 -2.07
N ASP A 263 13.38 1.32 -3.00
CA ASP A 263 14.38 0.48 -3.66
C ASP A 263 13.73 -0.76 -4.31
N ARG A 264 14.13 -1.97 -3.90
CA ARG A 264 13.77 -3.23 -4.54
C ARG A 264 12.28 -3.39 -4.75
N VAL A 265 11.45 -3.14 -3.74
CA VAL A 265 10.00 -3.35 -3.85
C VAL A 265 9.29 -2.40 -4.82
N LEU A 266 9.95 -1.31 -5.22
CA LEU A 266 9.42 -0.36 -6.21
C LEU A 266 10.02 -0.54 -7.60
N THR A 267 11.16 -1.23 -7.72
CA THR A 267 11.92 -1.35 -8.97
C THR A 267 11.99 -2.77 -9.53
N ASP A 268 11.97 -3.80 -8.67
CA ASP A 268 12.09 -5.21 -9.06
C ASP A 268 10.74 -5.71 -9.62
N PRO A 269 10.67 -6.12 -10.90
CA PRO A 269 9.42 -6.59 -11.51
C PRO A 269 8.75 -7.75 -10.75
N LEU A 270 9.52 -8.57 -10.03
CA LEU A 270 8.98 -9.67 -9.22
C LEU A 270 8.21 -9.17 -7.99
N CYS A 271 8.51 -7.97 -7.51
CA CYS A 271 7.93 -7.38 -6.31
C CYS A 271 6.84 -6.34 -6.62
N LYS A 272 6.95 -5.63 -7.75
CA LYS A 272 6.07 -4.50 -8.09
C LYS A 272 4.59 -4.83 -8.02
N PRO A 273 4.08 -5.98 -8.53
CA PRO A 273 2.66 -6.30 -8.42
C PRO A 273 2.15 -6.29 -6.97
N PHE A 274 2.96 -6.75 -6.02
CA PHE A 274 2.60 -6.76 -4.60
C PHE A 274 2.60 -5.34 -4.00
N SER A 275 3.55 -4.50 -4.40
CA SER A 275 3.64 -3.10 -3.98
C SER A 275 2.50 -2.24 -4.53
N MET A 276 2.04 -2.51 -5.77
CA MET A 276 0.91 -1.81 -6.38
C MET A 276 -0.37 -1.93 -5.56
N GLY A 277 -0.53 -3.03 -4.82
CA GLY A 277 -1.65 -3.29 -3.91
C GLY A 277 -1.57 -2.63 -2.53
N ARG A 278 -0.58 -1.76 -2.27
CA ARG A 278 -0.39 -1.12 -0.95
C ARG A 278 -0.42 0.39 -1.04
N ASN A 279 -0.78 1.06 0.05
CA ASN A 279 -0.58 2.50 0.16
C ASN A 279 0.88 2.75 0.53
N LEU A 280 1.61 3.57 -0.23
CA LEU A 280 3.05 3.74 -0.06
C LEU A 280 3.46 5.21 -0.06
N ILE A 281 4.42 5.56 0.79
CA ILE A 281 5.27 6.74 0.60
C ILE A 281 6.59 6.26 0.02
N CYS A 282 6.84 6.59 -1.24
CA CYS A 282 7.90 6.04 -2.05
C CYS A 282 9.20 6.81 -1.81
N VAL A 283 10.20 6.20 -1.18
CA VAL A 283 11.48 6.82 -0.84
C VAL A 283 12.65 5.93 -1.24
N TYR A 284 13.76 6.52 -1.65
CA TYR A 284 15.03 5.81 -1.77
C TYR A 284 15.70 5.70 -0.40
N SER A 285 16.14 4.50 -0.04
CA SER A 285 16.85 4.30 1.23
C SER A 285 18.16 5.07 1.24
N LYS A 286 18.49 5.61 2.43
CA LYS A 286 19.82 6.17 2.68
C LYS A 286 20.93 5.14 2.43
N LYS A 287 20.66 3.86 2.69
CA LYS A 287 21.62 2.76 2.52
C LYS A 287 22.09 2.64 1.06
N HIS A 288 21.18 2.84 0.11
CA HIS A 288 21.41 2.67 -1.33
C HIS A 288 21.48 4.00 -2.09
N MET A 289 21.62 5.11 -1.35
CA MET A 289 21.62 6.45 -1.93
C MET A 289 22.79 6.68 -2.87
N TYR A 290 23.96 6.11 -2.56
CA TYR A 290 25.23 6.35 -3.24
C TYR A 290 25.73 5.17 -4.08
N ASP A 291 24.95 4.09 -4.21
CA ASP A 291 25.32 2.91 -4.98
C ASP A 291 25.62 3.25 -6.46
N VAL A 292 24.90 4.24 -6.99
CA VAL A 292 25.14 4.83 -8.31
C VAL A 292 25.26 6.35 -8.12
N PRO A 293 26.49 6.89 -8.04
CA PRO A 293 26.74 8.31 -7.74
C PRO A 293 25.97 9.30 -8.63
N GLU A 294 25.79 8.95 -9.90
CA GLU A 294 25.10 9.76 -10.91
C GLU A 294 23.60 9.95 -10.59
N LEU A 295 23.00 9.03 -9.83
CA LEU A 295 21.58 9.06 -9.48
C LEU A 295 21.29 9.72 -8.13
N VAL A 296 22.30 10.08 -7.33
CA VAL A 296 22.15 10.61 -5.97
C VAL A 296 21.22 11.83 -5.95
N GLU A 297 21.43 12.79 -6.86
CA GLU A 297 20.66 14.03 -6.89
C GLU A 297 19.19 13.78 -7.28
N LEU A 298 18.95 12.86 -8.22
CA LEU A 298 17.61 12.44 -8.58
C LEU A 298 16.90 11.79 -7.39
N LYS A 299 17.58 10.86 -6.69
CA LYS A 299 17.04 10.16 -5.51
C LYS A 299 16.70 11.14 -4.38
N ARG A 300 17.57 12.11 -4.11
CA ARG A 300 17.32 13.17 -3.10
C ARG A 300 16.11 14.03 -3.44
N ARG A 301 15.97 14.46 -4.71
CA ARG A 301 14.81 15.23 -5.17
C ARG A 301 13.52 14.42 -5.09
N ALA A 302 13.55 13.13 -5.46
CA ALA A 302 12.42 12.23 -5.28
C ALA A 302 12.00 12.13 -3.80
N ASN A 303 12.95 11.86 -2.88
CA ASN A 303 12.65 11.80 -1.45
C ASN A 303 12.08 13.11 -0.91
N THR A 304 12.59 14.26 -1.37
CA THR A 304 12.07 15.57 -0.96
C THR A 304 10.60 15.73 -1.36
N ARG A 305 10.22 15.28 -2.55
CA ARG A 305 8.81 15.28 -2.99
C ARG A 305 7.96 14.35 -2.14
N SER A 306 8.41 13.12 -1.88
CA SER A 306 7.66 12.15 -1.06
C SER A 306 7.49 12.61 0.39
N LEU A 307 8.50 13.26 0.97
CA LEU A 307 8.40 13.83 2.31
C LEU A 307 7.45 15.03 2.36
N LYS A 308 7.36 15.82 1.28
CA LYS A 308 6.35 16.89 1.17
C LYS A 308 4.94 16.32 1.11
N GLU A 309 4.70 15.29 0.30
CA GLU A 309 3.40 14.59 0.25
C GLU A 309 3.02 14.01 1.61
N MET A 310 3.95 13.33 2.28
CA MET A 310 3.73 12.82 3.64
C MET A 310 3.36 13.94 4.63
N ALA A 311 4.04 15.09 4.55
CA ALA A 311 3.70 16.24 5.39
C ALA A 311 2.32 16.82 5.06
N LEU A 312 1.89 16.80 3.80
CA LEU A 312 0.55 17.21 3.40
C LEU A 312 -0.51 16.23 3.91
N LEU A 313 -0.30 14.92 3.78
CA LEU A 313 -1.22 13.90 4.31
C LEU A 313 -1.40 14.02 5.83
N LEU A 314 -0.33 14.32 6.55
CA LEU A 314 -0.40 14.55 8.00
C LEU A 314 -1.12 15.88 8.36
N ARG A 315 -1.26 16.82 7.41
CA ARG A 315 -1.87 18.15 7.60
C ARG A 315 -3.30 18.29 7.07
N GLU A 316 -3.63 17.75 5.89
CA GLU A 316 -4.97 17.88 5.27
C GLU A 316 -6.09 17.35 6.18
N LEU A 317 -5.75 16.38 7.01
CA LEU A 317 -6.66 15.74 7.94
C LEU A 317 -6.92 16.58 9.21
N ASP A 318 -6.09 17.60 9.45
CA ASP A 318 -6.25 18.58 10.53
C ASP A 318 -7.28 19.68 10.14
N LEU A 319 -7.56 19.85 8.84
CA LEU A 319 -8.50 20.84 8.31
C LEU A 319 -9.93 20.29 8.16
N GLY A 320 -10.09 19.03 7.69
CA GLY A 320 -11.41 18.39 7.63
C GLY A 320 -12.09 18.28 9.01
N HIS A 321 -11.30 18.14 10.08
CA HIS A 321 -11.81 18.12 11.45
C HIS A 321 -12.27 19.50 11.95
N LYS A 322 -11.69 20.60 11.46
CA LYS A 322 -12.12 21.97 11.79
C LYS A 322 -13.44 22.33 11.12
N GLU A 323 -13.69 21.79 9.93
CA GLU A 323 -14.91 22.03 9.17
C GLU A 323 -16.08 21.21 9.74
N ILE A 324 -15.89 19.91 9.99
CA ILE A 324 -16.89 19.05 10.65
C ILE A 324 -17.19 19.50 12.08
N SER A 325 -16.18 19.99 12.82
CA SER A 325 -16.40 20.54 14.17
C SER A 325 -17.09 21.91 14.16
N ARG A 326 -16.98 22.69 13.07
CA ARG A 326 -17.76 23.92 12.87
C ARG A 326 -19.21 23.61 12.55
N GLU A 327 -19.46 22.64 11.67
CA GLU A 327 -20.81 22.20 11.33
C GLU A 327 -21.55 21.59 12.53
N ARG A 328 -20.91 20.74 13.33
CA ARG A 328 -21.52 20.21 14.57
C ARG A 328 -21.83 21.29 15.61
N LYS A 329 -21.00 22.34 15.72
CA LYS A 329 -21.31 23.51 16.56
C LYS A 329 -22.47 24.33 16.02
N LEU A 330 -22.60 24.46 14.70
CA LEU A 330 -23.73 25.14 14.07
C LEU A 330 -25.04 24.38 14.34
N VAL A 331 -25.05 23.05 14.15
CA VAL A 331 -26.22 22.21 14.39
C VAL A 331 -26.65 22.22 15.86
N SER A 332 -25.70 22.17 16.82
CA SER A 332 -26.03 22.26 18.25
C SER A 332 -26.55 23.65 18.66
N SER A 333 -26.14 24.71 17.97
CA SER A 333 -26.66 26.08 18.21
C SER A 333 -28.06 26.31 17.65
N VAL A 334 -28.44 25.57 16.60
CA VAL A 334 -29.79 25.61 16.02
C VAL A 334 -30.79 24.83 16.89
N SER A 335 -30.38 23.69 17.46
CA SER A 335 -31.24 22.89 18.35
C SER A 335 -31.50 23.52 19.73
N LEU A 336 -30.66 24.46 20.18
CA LEU A 336 -30.87 25.17 21.45
C LEU A 336 -31.85 26.36 21.34
N ASN A 337 -32.20 26.79 20.12
CA ASN A 337 -33.10 27.92 19.87
C ASN A 337 -34.55 27.48 19.56
N SER A 338 -34.84 26.19 19.41
CA SER A 338 -36.19 25.68 19.12
C SER A 338 -37.03 25.34 20.36
N ASP A 339 -36.45 25.32 21.56
CA ASP A 339 -37.15 24.98 22.81
C ASP A 339 -37.61 26.21 23.63
N GLN A 340 -37.56 27.41 23.04
CA GLN A 340 -37.89 28.65 23.74
C GLN A 340 -39.05 29.44 23.11
N THR A 341 -40.08 28.76 22.59
CA THR A 341 -41.38 29.39 22.28
C THR A 341 -42.54 28.41 22.47
N CYS A 342 -42.90 28.16 23.73
CA CYS A 342 -44.27 27.80 24.10
C CYS A 342 -44.50 28.11 25.58
N LYS A 343 -45.01 29.30 25.86
CA LYS A 343 -45.76 29.65 27.07
C LYS A 343 -46.92 30.55 26.67
#